data_AF-A0A3D0CY68-F1
#
_entry.id   AF-A0A3D0CY68-F1
#
_cell.length_a   1.000
_cell.length_b   1.000
_cell.length_c   1.000
_cell.angle_alpha   90.00
_cell.angle_beta   90.00
_cell.angle_gamma   90.00
#
_symmetry.space_group_name_H-M   'P 1'
#
loop_
_entity.id
_entity.type
_entity.pdbx_description
1 polymer ?
#
loop_
_entity_poly.entity_id
_entity_poly.type
_entity_poly.pdbx_seq_one_letter_code
_entity_poly.pdbx_strand_id
1 'polypeptide(L)' 'MLNTASIERLNATFRARLAPLARRTRALARHSATLETGMYLVGAVTNFCTDHERLRLPGSVGGHKWLPRAPAMAAGIT' A
#
# COMPACT_ATOMS: atom_id res chain seq x y z
N MET A 1 -4.59 -12.72 4.99
CA MET A 1 -5.98 -12.74 4.50
C MET A 1 -6.08 -11.88 3.25
N LEU A 2 -6.48 -12.46 2.11
CA LEU A 2 -6.77 -11.71 0.88
C LEU A 2 -8.19 -11.15 0.98
N ASN A 3 -8.31 -9.90 1.43
CA ASN A 3 -9.59 -9.17 1.44
C ASN A 3 -9.72 -8.36 0.15
N THR A 4 -10.90 -8.38 -0.47
CA THR A 4 -11.25 -7.56 -1.64
C THR A 4 -10.86 -6.09 -1.46
N ALA A 5 -11.19 -5.49 -0.31
CA ALA A 5 -10.87 -4.08 -0.04
C ALA A 5 -9.36 -3.80 -0.04
N SER A 6 -8.55 -4.78 0.37
CA SER A 6 -7.08 -4.66 0.36
C SER A 6 -6.52 -4.68 -1.06
N ILE A 7 -7.08 -5.55 -1.93
CA ILE A 7 -6.69 -5.65 -3.35
C ILE A 7 -7.12 -4.39 -4.12
N GLU A 8 -8.34 -3.91 -3.88
CA GLU A 8 -8.87 -2.69 -4.51
C GLU A 8 -8.03 -1.47 -4.17
N ARG A 9 -7.73 -1.26 -2.89
CA ARG A 9 -6.86 -0.18 -2.42
C ARG A 9 -5.47 -0.26 -3.05
N LEU A 10 -4.89 -1.47 -3.11
CA LEU A 10 -3.57 -1.68 -3.70
C LEU A 10 -3.57 -1.33 -5.20
N ASN A 11 -4.57 -1.80 -5.95
CA ASN A 11 -4.74 -1.48 -7.35
C ASN A 11 -4.99 0.02 -7.60
N ALA A 12 -5.74 0.69 -6.72
CA ALA A 12 -5.92 2.14 -6.78
C ALA A 12 -4.57 2.86 -6.56
N THR A 13 -3.78 2.41 -5.59
CA THR A 13 -2.45 2.96 -5.30
C THR A 13 -1.50 2.80 -6.49
N PHE A 14 -1.48 1.62 -7.13
CA PHE A 14 -0.69 1.39 -8.33
C PHE A 14 -1.06 2.36 -9.46
N ARG A 15 -2.35 2.54 -9.75
CA ARG A 15 -2.80 3.50 -10.79
C ARG A 15 -2.51 4.96 -10.43
N ALA A 16 -2.44 5.30 -9.14
CA ALA A 16 -2.11 6.65 -8.66
C ALA A 16 -0.60 6.95 -8.64
N ARG A 17 0.24 5.92 -8.47
CA ARG A 17 1.70 6.09 -8.27
C ARG A 17 2.55 5.65 -9.46
N LEU A 18 2.04 4.79 -10.34
CA LEU A 18 2.75 4.30 -11.52
C LEU A 18 2.14 4.93 -12.77
N ALA A 19 2.88 5.87 -13.38
CA ALA A 19 2.44 6.59 -14.57
C ALA A 19 1.98 5.68 -15.73
N PRO A 20 2.59 4.49 -15.98
CA PRO A 20 2.09 3.57 -17.01
C PRO A 20 0.71 2.95 -16.74
N LEU A 21 0.25 2.96 -15.49
CA LEU A 21 -1.04 2.40 -15.08
C LEU A 21 -2.16 3.45 -14.97
N ALA A 22 -1.83 4.73 -15.13
CA ALA A 22 -2.82 5.79 -15.10
C ALA A 22 -3.74 5.72 -16.33
N ARG A 23 -5.03 6.02 -16.13
CA ARG A 23 -6.01 6.06 -17.23
C ARG A 23 -5.59 7.15 -18.22
N ARG A 24 -5.55 6.80 -19.51
CA ARG A 24 -5.16 7.70 -20.62
C ARG A 24 -3.74 8.27 -20.48
N THR A 25 -2.81 7.51 -19.92
CA THR A 25 -1.40 7.88 -19.85
C THR A 25 -0.72 7.86 -21.23
N ARG A 26 0.36 8.63 -21.36
CA ARG A 26 1.30 8.59 -22.51
C ARG A 26 2.64 7.92 -22.14
N ALA A 27 2.79 7.45 -20.90
CA ALA A 27 4.02 6.86 -20.38
C ALA A 27 4.00 5.33 -20.53
N LEU A 28 4.19 4.80 -21.74
CA LEU A 28 4.14 3.36 -21.98
C LEU A 28 5.34 2.65 -21.32
N ALA A 29 5.06 1.63 -20.50
CA ALA A 29 6.09 0.72 -20.02
C ALA A 29 6.53 -0.19 -21.17
N ARG A 30 7.78 -0.03 -21.63
CA ARG A 30 8.34 -0.84 -22.73
C ARG A 30 8.61 -2.30 -22.34
N HIS A 31 8.84 -2.55 -21.05
CA HIS A 31 9.12 -3.86 -20.51
C HIS A 31 8.23 -4.15 -19.31
N SER A 32 7.66 -5.34 -19.25
CA SER A 32 6.88 -5.82 -18.10
C SER A 32 7.69 -5.80 -16.81
N ALA A 33 8.98 -6.14 -16.88
CA ALA A 33 9.89 -6.13 -15.72
C ALA A 33 10.00 -4.74 -15.05
N THR A 34 9.99 -3.65 -15.83
CA THR A 34 10.00 -2.28 -15.28
C THR A 34 8.73 -2.00 -14.50
N LEU A 35 7.57 -2.43 -15.04
CA LEU A 35 6.29 -2.28 -14.36
C LEU A 35 6.24 -3.13 -13.09
N GLU A 36 6.67 -4.38 -13.16
CA GLU A 36 6.70 -5.32 -12.03
C GLU A 36 7.59 -4.80 -10.89
N THR A 37 8.78 -4.30 -11.21
CA THR A 37 9.69 -3.70 -10.23
C THR A 37 9.03 -2.50 -9.53
N GLY A 38 8.36 -1.63 -10.30
CA GLY A 38 7.62 -0.50 -9.75
C GLY A 38 6.45 -0.94 -8.86
N MET A 39 5.72 -1.98 -9.26
CA MET A 39 4.64 -2.57 -8.46
C MET A 39 5.17 -3.17 -7.16
N TYR A 40 6.32 -3.86 -7.20
CA TYR A 40 6.97 -4.40 -6.01
C TYR A 40 7.37 -3.30 -5.03
N LEU A 41 8.00 -2.24 -5.53
CA LEU A 41 8.42 -1.10 -4.70
C LEU A 41 7.21 -0.41 -4.05
N VAL A 42 6.21 -0.03 -4.85
CA VAL A 42 5.01 0.65 -4.35
C VAL A 42 4.23 -0.25 -3.39
N GLY A 43 4.11 -1.54 -3.73
CA GLY A 43 3.45 -2.55 -2.92
C GLY A 43 4.14 -2.75 -1.58
N ALA A 44 5.47 -2.80 -1.55
CA ALA A 44 6.23 -2.91 -0.32
C ALA A 44 6.04 -1.66 0.55
N VAL A 45 6.22 -0.47 0.00
CA VAL A 45 6.08 0.79 0.76
C VAL A 45 4.68 0.93 1.37
N THR A 46 3.62 0.62 0.61
CA THR A 46 2.26 0.76 1.14
C THR A 46 1.88 -0.30 2.19
N ASN A 47 2.49 -1.49 2.15
CA ASN A 47 2.17 -2.57 3.11
C ASN A 47 3.06 -2.55 4.36
N PHE A 48 4.32 -2.14 4.24
CA PHE A 48 5.29 -2.20 5.33
C PHE A 48 5.59 -0.83 5.95
N CYS A 49 5.63 0.23 5.15
CA CYS A 49 6.12 1.54 5.59
C CYS A 49 5.02 2.59 5.77
N THR A 50 3.80 2.31 5.29
CA THR A 50 2.70 3.27 5.33
C THR A 50 1.65 2.82 6.33
N ASP A 51 1.39 3.68 7.31
CA ASP A 51 0.32 3.44 8.28
C ASP A 51 -1.06 3.58 7.67
N HIS A 52 -2.00 2.80 8.18
CA HIS A 52 -3.36 2.82 7.70
C HIS A 52 -4.34 3.13 8.81
N GLU A 53 -5.17 4.16 8.62
CA GLU A 53 -6.07 4.67 9.65
C GLU A 53 -7.02 3.60 10.21
N ARG A 54 -7.57 2.75 9.35
CA ARG A 54 -8.47 1.66 9.75
C ARG A 54 -7.78 0.51 10.49
N LEU A 55 -6.46 0.47 10.51
CA LEU A 55 -5.67 -0.56 11.19
C LEU A 55 -5.05 -0.07 12.50
N ARG A 56 -5.19 1.22 12.81
CA ARG A 56 -4.63 1.84 14.03
C ARG A 56 -5.16 1.13 15.27
N LEU A 57 -4.30 1.01 16.27
CA LEU A 57 -4.65 0.42 17.56
C LEU A 57 -4.96 1.51 18.58
N PRO A 58 -5.86 1.27 19.55
CA PRO A 58 -6.02 2.18 20.67
C PRO A 58 -4.68 2.29 21.42
N GLY A 59 -4.27 3.51 21.73
CA GLY A 59 -3.07 3.73 22.52
C GLY A 59 -3.28 3.40 24.00
N SER A 60 -2.18 3.19 24.71
CA SER A 60 -2.20 2.99 26.17
C SER A 60 -2.60 4.28 26.90
N VAL A 61 -3.20 4.12 28.08
CA VAL A 61 -3.60 5.24 28.95
C VAL A 61 -2.37 6.12 29.27
N GLY A 62 -2.49 7.42 29.00
CA GLY A 62 -1.39 8.39 29.17
C GLY A 62 -0.52 8.65 27.94
N GLY A 63 -0.75 7.93 26.82
CA GLY A 63 -0.08 8.13 25.53
C GLY A 63 -0.98 8.69 24.42
N HIS A 64 -0.49 8.68 23.17
CA HIS A 64 -1.29 9.06 22.01
C HIS A 64 -2.52 8.15 21.86
N LYS A 65 -3.70 8.73 21.62
CA LYS A 65 -4.99 8.00 21.47
C LYS A 65 -4.93 6.83 20.48
N TRP A 66 -4.11 6.92 19.45
CA TRP A 66 -4.01 5.93 18.38
C TRP A 66 -2.57 5.64 18.02
N LEU A 67 -2.20 4.37 17.99
CA LEU A 67 -0.91 3.92 17.51
C LEU A 67 -0.95 3.67 15.99
N PRO A 68 0.03 4.18 15.23
CA PRO A 68 0.18 3.87 13.82
C PRO A 68 0.32 2.35 13.61
N ARG A 69 -0.24 1.85 12.50
CA ARG A 69 -0.12 0.44 12.13
C ARG A 69 -0.17 0.28 10.61
N ALA A 70 0.88 -0.31 10.06
CA ALA A 70 0.94 -0.71 8.65
C ALA A 70 0.24 -2.06 8.42
N PRO A 71 -0.18 -2.37 7.19
CA PRO A 71 -0.79 -3.66 6.84
C PRO A 71 0.02 -4.89 7.23
N ALA A 72 1.35 -4.86 7.13
CA ALA A 72 2.24 -5.96 7.52
C ALA A 72 2.18 -6.23 9.03
N MET A 73 2.19 -5.18 9.85
CA MET A 73 1.97 -5.27 11.30
C MET A 73 0.57 -5.76 11.63
N ALA A 74 -0.43 -5.42 10.80
CA ALA A 74 -1.79 -5.94 10.94
C ALA A 74 -1.88 -7.44 10.64
N ALA A 75 -1.07 -7.93 9.71
CA ALA A 75 -0.97 -9.34 9.35
C ALA A 75 -0.05 -10.15 10.28
N GLY A 76 0.72 -9.51 11.16
CA GLY A 76 1.63 -10.17 12.09
C GLY A 76 2.91 -10.70 11.44
N ILE A 77 3.36 -10.09 10.34
CA ILE A 77 4.58 -10.48 9.60
C ILE A 77 5.74 -9.50 9.80
N THR A 78 5.54 -8.54 10.71
CA THR A 78 6.51 -7.56 11.25
C THR A 78 6.11 -7.31 12.69
#